data_AF-A0A0C3QES3-F1
#
_entry.id   AF-A0A0C3QES3-F1
#
_cell.length_a   1.000
_cell.length_b   1.000
_cell.length_c   1.000
_cell.angle_alpha   90.00
_cell.angle_beta   90.00
_cell.angle_gamma   90.00
#
_symmetry.space_group_name_H-M   'P 1'
#
loop_
_entity.id
_entity.type
_entity.pdbx_description
1 polymer ?
#
loop_
_entity_poly.entity_id
_entity_poly.type
_entity_poly.pdbx_seq_one_letter_code
_entity_poly.pdbx_strand_id
1 'polypeptide(L)'
;EMRRIAFSEYDHIRDQMEVWRTRPDMFVKGLVERAHSTIIFDRYPESERFNQACMDAMRSRMHISHLQYAAWSQAATLFKELDNKGLTTSASVMRAIKIDRELLGRVAAMVCHVLELERWWSGKLPQVLTSCKAIRPYFIRKRVSRSAAFCYAFMVVPNP
;
A
#
# COMPACT_ATOMS: atom_id res chain seq x y z
N GLU A 1 -5.32 -19.57 11.17
CA GLU A 1 -4.47 -18.37 11.27
C GLU A 1 -4.67 -17.37 10.14
N MET A 2 -4.35 -17.69 8.88
CA MET A 2 -4.47 -16.75 7.74
C MET A 2 -5.84 -16.07 7.59
N ARG A 3 -6.93 -16.82 7.85
CA ARG A 3 -8.29 -16.28 7.89
C ARG A 3 -8.42 -15.12 8.90
N ARG A 4 -7.93 -15.31 10.12
CA ARG A 4 -8.01 -14.32 11.20
C ARG A 4 -7.27 -13.04 10.83
N ILE A 5 -6.09 -13.19 10.21
CA ILE A 5 -5.30 -12.06 9.71
C ILE A 5 -6.10 -11.28 8.67
N ALA A 6 -6.68 -11.95 7.67
CA ALA A 6 -7.45 -11.27 6.63
C ALA A 6 -8.64 -10.48 7.18
N PHE A 7 -9.39 -11.02 8.15
CA PHE A 7 -10.47 -10.30 8.81
C PHE A 7 -9.96 -9.12 9.65
N SER A 8 -8.91 -9.32 10.44
CA SER A 8 -8.31 -8.27 11.26
C SER A 8 -7.79 -7.11 10.42
N GLU A 9 -7.11 -7.39 9.30
CA GLU A 9 -6.60 -6.36 8.39
C GLU A 9 -7.74 -5.66 7.65
N TYR A 10 -8.80 -6.39 7.28
CA TYR A 10 -9.98 -5.79 6.68
C TYR A 10 -10.69 -4.82 7.66
N ASP A 11 -10.91 -5.26 8.90
CA ASP A 11 -11.51 -4.42 9.94
C ASP A 11 -10.63 -3.19 10.21
N HIS A 12 -9.31 -3.36 10.31
CA HIS A 12 -8.37 -2.26 10.50
C HIS A 12 -8.50 -1.17 9.42
N ILE A 13 -8.57 -1.56 8.15
CA ILE A 13 -8.71 -0.61 7.03
C ILE A 13 -10.08 0.05 7.01
N ARG A 14 -11.15 -0.72 7.27
CA ARG A 14 -12.50 -0.16 7.37
C ARG A 14 -12.57 0.89 8.47
N ASP A 15 -12.05 0.57 9.65
CA ASP A 15 -12.07 1.45 10.81
C ASP A 15 -11.18 2.69 10.56
N GLN A 16 -10.04 2.53 9.88
CA GLN A 16 -9.21 3.65 9.44
C GLN A 16 -9.96 4.60 8.50
N MET A 17 -10.67 4.06 7.50
CA MET A 17 -11.47 4.87 6.57
C MET A 17 -12.62 5.58 7.30
N GLU A 18 -13.25 4.92 8.27
CA GLU A 18 -14.29 5.50 9.10
C GLU A 18 -13.75 6.63 9.99
N VAL A 19 -12.55 6.47 10.57
CA VAL A 19 -11.86 7.54 11.30
C VAL A 19 -11.57 8.70 10.37
N TRP A 20 -11.11 8.49 9.14
CA TRP A 20 -10.87 9.60 8.22
C TRP A 20 -12.15 10.35 7.84
N ARG A 21 -13.28 9.63 7.75
CA ARG A 21 -14.60 10.20 7.46
C ARG A 21 -15.14 11.02 8.63
N THR A 22 -15.00 10.52 9.85
CA THR A 22 -15.56 11.13 11.07
C THR A 22 -14.62 12.15 11.72
N ARG A 23 -13.31 12.03 11.48
CA ARG A 23 -12.23 12.87 12.01
C ARG A 23 -11.27 13.30 10.89
N PRO A 24 -11.65 14.28 10.06
CA PRO A 24 -10.82 14.74 8.95
C PRO A 24 -9.46 15.29 9.38
N ASP A 25 -9.34 15.80 10.60
CA ASP A 25 -8.09 16.24 11.21
C ASP A 25 -7.01 15.15 11.21
N MET A 26 -7.41 13.90 11.49
CA MET A 26 -6.51 12.75 11.49
C MET A 26 -6.02 12.40 10.09
N PHE A 27 -6.88 12.57 9.07
CA PHE A 27 -6.49 12.41 7.68
C PHE A 27 -5.49 13.50 7.26
N VAL A 28 -5.81 14.77 7.54
CA VAL A 28 -4.97 15.92 7.18
C VAL A 28 -3.61 15.86 7.89
N LYS A 29 -3.56 15.53 9.18
CA LYS A 29 -2.30 15.38 9.91
C LYS A 29 -1.41 14.33 9.26
N GLY A 30 -1.96 13.14 8.98
CA GLY A 30 -1.22 12.07 8.33
C GLY A 30 -0.86 12.38 6.86
N LEU A 31 -1.60 13.27 6.20
CA LEU A 31 -1.27 13.79 4.87
C LEU A 31 -0.02 14.66 4.91
N VAL A 32 0.04 15.62 5.85
CA VAL A 32 1.21 16.50 6.04
C VAL A 32 2.46 15.69 6.39
N GLU A 33 2.34 14.74 7.32
CA GLU A 33 3.43 13.81 7.66
C GLU A 33 3.94 13.06 6.43
N ARG A 34 3.04 12.55 5.59
CA ARG A 34 3.41 11.86 4.36
C ARG A 34 4.08 12.81 3.37
N ALA A 35 3.59 14.04 3.23
CA ALA A 35 4.14 15.05 2.31
C ALA A 35 5.62 15.33 2.58
N HIS A 36 6.07 15.33 3.85
CA HIS A 36 7.49 15.48 4.18
C HIS A 36 8.38 14.35 3.66
N SER A 37 7.81 13.15 3.49
CA SER A 37 8.50 11.99 2.90
C SER A 37 8.32 11.89 1.39
N THR A 38 7.44 12.69 0.77
CA THR A 38 7.16 12.63 -0.67
C THR A 38 8.32 13.20 -1.48
N ILE A 39 8.79 12.44 -2.47
CA ILE A 39 9.78 12.93 -3.45
C ILE A 39 9.00 13.61 -4.58
N ILE A 40 9.15 14.93 -4.67
CA ILE A 40 8.54 15.75 -5.70
C ILE A 40 9.45 15.87 -6.92
N PHE A 41 8.85 16.16 -8.07
CA PHE A 41 9.59 16.38 -9.30
C PHE A 41 10.26 17.76 -9.30
N ASP A 42 11.48 17.88 -9.81
CA ASP A 42 12.33 19.08 -9.67
C ASP A 42 11.95 20.28 -10.56
N ARG A 43 10.80 20.23 -11.25
CA ARG A 43 10.29 21.33 -12.12
C ARG A 43 9.36 22.30 -11.39
N TYR A 44 8.94 21.98 -10.18
CA TYR A 44 8.01 22.84 -9.44
C TYR A 44 8.79 23.97 -8.74
N PRO A 45 8.34 25.24 -8.86
CA PRO A 45 8.88 26.35 -8.10
C PRO A 45 8.87 26.06 -6.59
N GLU A 46 9.84 26.57 -5.85
CA GLU A 46 10.00 26.28 -4.41
C GLU A 46 8.74 26.57 -3.59
N SER A 47 8.04 27.66 -3.92
CA SER A 47 6.76 28.07 -3.32
C SER A 47 5.63 27.06 -3.51
N GLU A 48 5.67 26.23 -4.55
CA GLU A 48 4.62 25.24 -4.87
C GLU A 48 4.98 23.82 -4.45
N ARG A 49 6.25 23.57 -4.10
CA ARG A 49 6.78 22.24 -3.79
C ARG A 49 6.00 21.53 -2.69
N PHE A 50 5.66 22.24 -1.62
CA PHE A 50 4.92 21.66 -0.50
C PHE A 50 3.47 21.31 -0.88
N ASN A 51 2.79 22.20 -1.61
CA ASN A 51 1.43 21.95 -2.08
C ASN A 51 1.39 20.74 -3.02
N GLN A 52 2.36 20.64 -3.94
CA GLN A 52 2.48 19.47 -4.81
C GLN A 52 2.77 18.19 -4.01
N ALA A 53 3.64 18.26 -3.00
CA ALA A 53 3.93 17.12 -2.12
C ALA A 53 2.69 16.64 -1.36
N CYS A 54 1.82 17.57 -0.93
CA CYS A 54 0.53 17.25 -0.31
C CYS A 54 -0.42 16.60 -1.31
N MET A 55 -0.56 17.12 -2.52
CA MET A 55 -1.41 16.51 -3.56
C MET A 55 -0.95 15.10 -3.92
N ASP A 56 0.35 14.89 -4.07
CA ASP A 56 0.92 13.57 -4.34
C ASP A 56 0.76 12.61 -3.15
N ALA A 57 0.95 13.12 -1.92
CA ALA A 57 0.69 12.36 -0.70
C ALA A 57 -0.79 11.94 -0.59
N MET A 58 -1.73 12.81 -0.97
CA MET A 58 -3.17 12.55 -0.95
C MET A 58 -3.52 11.43 -1.92
N ARG A 59 -3.09 11.57 -3.19
CA ARG A 59 -3.31 10.53 -4.22
C ARG A 59 -2.71 9.20 -3.78
N SER A 60 -1.47 9.23 -3.29
CA SER A 60 -0.76 8.04 -2.80
C SER A 60 -1.51 7.36 -1.64
N ARG A 61 -1.95 8.14 -0.64
CA ARG A 61 -2.63 7.64 0.55
C ARG A 61 -4.02 7.09 0.24
N MET A 62 -4.80 7.80 -0.57
CA MET A 62 -6.10 7.29 -1.02
C MET A 62 -5.94 6.03 -1.85
N HIS A 63 -4.99 5.99 -2.78
CA HIS A 63 -4.79 4.84 -3.65
C HIS A 63 -4.39 3.58 -2.86
N ILE A 64 -3.43 3.66 -1.92
CA ILE A 64 -3.08 2.49 -1.10
C ILE A 64 -4.26 2.03 -0.24
N SER A 65 -5.04 2.93 0.35
CA SER A 65 -6.21 2.52 1.13
C SER A 65 -7.25 1.80 0.27
N HIS A 66 -7.46 2.22 -0.98
CA HIS A 66 -8.32 1.48 -1.91
C HIS A 66 -7.75 0.10 -2.25
N LEU A 67 -6.44 -0.01 -2.51
CA LEU A 67 -5.80 -1.30 -2.78
C LEU A 67 -5.88 -2.25 -1.57
N GLN A 68 -5.60 -1.74 -0.37
CA GLN A 68 -5.72 -2.50 0.88
C GLN A 68 -7.16 -2.95 1.11
N TYR A 69 -8.14 -2.06 0.95
CA TYR A 69 -9.54 -2.40 1.07
C TYR A 69 -9.93 -3.48 0.06
N ALA A 70 -9.57 -3.33 -1.22
CA ALA A 70 -9.88 -4.31 -2.26
C ALA A 70 -9.25 -5.69 -1.97
N ALA A 71 -7.96 -5.74 -1.61
CA ALA A 71 -7.27 -6.98 -1.30
C ALA A 71 -7.87 -7.69 -0.07
N TRP A 72 -8.04 -6.96 1.04
CA TRP A 72 -8.49 -7.56 2.28
C TRP A 72 -9.99 -7.89 2.30
N SER A 73 -10.84 -7.06 1.67
CA SER A 73 -12.27 -7.36 1.54
C SER A 73 -12.51 -8.60 0.68
N GLN A 74 -11.78 -8.76 -0.42
CA GLN A 74 -11.88 -9.96 -1.27
C GLN A 74 -11.33 -11.19 -0.58
N ALA A 75 -10.20 -11.09 0.14
CA ALA A 75 -9.67 -12.19 0.93
C ALA A 75 -10.66 -12.64 2.02
N ALA A 76 -11.22 -11.70 2.79
CA ALA A 76 -12.22 -11.99 3.80
C ALA A 76 -13.49 -12.64 3.21
N THR A 77 -13.96 -12.14 2.08
CA THR A 77 -15.11 -12.70 1.35
C THR A 77 -14.82 -14.12 0.87
N LEU A 78 -13.68 -14.34 0.21
CA LEU A 78 -13.27 -15.66 -0.26
C LEU A 78 -13.17 -16.66 0.90
N PHE A 79 -12.55 -16.28 2.02
CA PHE A 79 -12.47 -17.17 3.18
C PHE A 79 -13.85 -17.51 3.75
N LYS A 80 -14.79 -16.55 3.78
CA LYS A 80 -16.17 -16.80 4.21
C LYS A 80 -16.90 -17.76 3.25
N GLU A 81 -16.69 -17.60 1.95
CA GLU A 81 -17.28 -18.49 0.95
C GLU A 81 -16.72 -19.91 1.02
N LEU A 82 -15.42 -20.07 1.21
CA LEU A 82 -14.79 -21.36 1.41
C LEU A 82 -15.33 -22.05 2.67
N ASP A 83 -15.54 -21.30 3.76
CA ASP A 83 -16.16 -21.78 5.00
C ASP A 83 -17.60 -22.24 4.77
N ASN A 84 -18.41 -21.44 4.08
CA ASN A 84 -19.79 -21.77 3.73
C ASN A 84 -19.89 -23.03 2.84
N LYS A 85 -18.89 -23.27 1.99
CA LYS A 85 -18.78 -24.48 1.16
C LYS A 85 -18.16 -25.68 1.91
N GLY A 86 -17.78 -25.54 3.17
CA GLY A 86 -17.10 -26.58 3.96
C GLY A 86 -15.69 -26.91 3.46
N LEU A 87 -15.06 -26.02 2.69
CA LEU A 87 -13.73 -26.20 2.09
C LEU A 87 -12.64 -25.75 3.08
N THR A 88 -12.42 -26.52 4.14
CA THR A 88 -11.53 -26.15 5.25
C THR A 88 -10.07 -26.56 5.04
N THR A 89 -9.78 -27.44 4.08
CA THR A 89 -8.42 -27.92 3.79
C THR A 89 -7.92 -27.41 2.44
N SER A 90 -6.61 -27.23 2.32
CA SER A 90 -5.97 -26.88 1.04
C SER A 90 -6.32 -27.89 -0.06
N ALA A 91 -6.33 -29.19 0.25
CA ALA A 91 -6.69 -30.24 -0.71
C ALA A 91 -8.14 -30.15 -1.18
N SER A 92 -9.10 -29.85 -0.29
CA SER A 92 -10.50 -29.62 -0.68
C SER A 92 -10.66 -28.39 -1.55
N VAL A 93 -9.97 -27.29 -1.21
CA VAL A 93 -9.99 -26.04 -1.99
C VAL A 93 -9.42 -26.27 -3.39
N MET A 94 -8.26 -26.94 -3.50
CA MET A 94 -7.65 -27.24 -4.80
C MET A 94 -8.51 -28.14 -5.68
N ARG A 95 -9.24 -29.11 -5.09
CA ARG A 95 -10.21 -29.92 -5.83
C ARG A 95 -11.40 -29.08 -6.31
N ALA A 96 -11.93 -28.22 -5.45
CA ALA A 96 -13.04 -27.32 -5.80
C ALA A 96 -12.66 -26.36 -6.93
N ILE A 97 -11.48 -25.74 -6.87
CA ILE A 97 -10.98 -24.80 -7.89
C ILE A 97 -10.85 -25.46 -9.27
N LYS A 98 -10.53 -26.76 -9.34
CA LYS A 98 -10.44 -27.48 -10.62
C LYS A 98 -11.79 -27.67 -11.31
N ILE A 99 -12.88 -27.67 -10.53
CA ILE A 99 -14.24 -27.95 -11.01
C ILE A 99 -15.01 -26.62 -11.19
N ASP A 100 -14.91 -25.73 -10.22
CA ASP A 100 -15.62 -24.45 -10.14
C ASP A 100 -14.75 -23.32 -10.73
N ARG A 101 -15.02 -22.98 -12.01
CA ARG A 101 -14.31 -21.90 -12.73
C ARG A 101 -14.53 -20.53 -12.09
N GLU A 102 -15.67 -20.32 -11.45
CA GLU A 102 -15.98 -19.05 -10.81
C GLU A 102 -15.13 -18.88 -9.54
N LEU A 103 -15.01 -19.94 -8.75
CA LEU A 103 -14.09 -19.97 -7.60
C LEU A 103 -12.64 -19.74 -8.03
N LEU A 104 -12.20 -20.36 -9.14
CA LEU A 104 -10.87 -20.10 -9.71
C LEU A 104 -10.69 -18.61 -10.06
N GLY A 105 -11.69 -17.99 -10.71
CA GLY A 105 -11.66 -16.57 -11.05
C GLY A 105 -11.53 -15.67 -9.82
N ARG A 106 -12.27 -15.96 -8.74
CA ARG A 106 -12.20 -15.21 -7.48
C ARG A 106 -10.84 -15.36 -6.79
N VAL A 107 -10.30 -16.58 -6.75
CA VAL A 107 -8.95 -16.83 -6.21
C VAL A 107 -7.90 -16.06 -7.01
N ALA A 108 -7.96 -16.11 -8.35
CA ALA A 108 -7.06 -15.38 -9.21
C ALA A 108 -7.16 -13.86 -9.01
N ALA A 109 -8.39 -13.31 -8.92
CA ALA A 109 -8.61 -11.90 -8.64
C ALA A 109 -7.99 -11.49 -7.30
N MET A 110 -8.23 -12.26 -6.23
CA MET A 110 -7.64 -12.00 -4.92
C MET A 110 -6.10 -11.99 -4.98
N VAL A 111 -5.49 -12.94 -5.69
CA VAL A 111 -4.02 -12.97 -5.89
C VAL A 111 -3.55 -11.71 -6.62
N CYS A 112 -4.22 -11.29 -7.69
CA CYS A 112 -3.87 -10.07 -8.43
C CYS A 112 -3.93 -8.82 -7.54
N HIS A 113 -4.93 -8.70 -6.68
CA HIS A 113 -5.01 -7.56 -5.75
C HIS A 113 -3.89 -7.55 -4.71
N VAL A 114 -3.49 -8.73 -4.20
CA VAL A 114 -2.36 -8.85 -3.28
C VAL A 114 -1.04 -8.49 -3.97
N LEU A 115 -0.82 -8.97 -5.20
CA LEU A 115 0.37 -8.65 -5.98
C LEU A 115 0.48 -7.14 -6.28
N GLU A 116 -0.63 -6.49 -6.61
CA GLU A 116 -0.65 -5.04 -6.84
C GLU A 116 -0.35 -4.27 -5.54
N LEU A 117 -0.90 -4.72 -4.41
CA LEU A 117 -0.61 -4.15 -3.10
C LEU A 117 0.88 -4.30 -2.72
N GLU A 118 1.46 -5.48 -2.94
CA GLU A 118 2.89 -5.76 -2.71
C GLU A 118 3.80 -4.88 -3.57
N ARG A 119 3.49 -4.77 -4.87
CA ARG A 119 4.22 -3.91 -5.81
C ARG A 119 4.22 -2.46 -5.33
N TRP A 120 3.09 -1.98 -4.82
CA TRP A 120 2.99 -0.63 -4.31
C TRP A 120 3.78 -0.43 -3.01
N TRP A 121 3.72 -1.40 -2.09
CA TRP A 121 4.52 -1.40 -0.86
C TRP A 121 6.03 -1.39 -1.12
N SER A 122 6.47 -2.15 -2.11
CA SER A 122 7.86 -2.21 -2.55
C SER A 122 8.40 -0.84 -3.00
N GLY A 123 7.54 0.02 -3.58
CA GLY A 123 7.90 1.40 -3.91
C GLY A 123 7.86 2.36 -2.71
N LYS A 124 6.94 2.15 -1.76
CA LYS A 124 6.76 3.05 -0.62
C LYS A 124 7.82 2.87 0.45
N LEU A 125 8.21 1.64 0.78
CA LEU A 125 9.13 1.36 1.87
C LEU A 125 10.49 2.07 1.70
N PRO A 126 11.16 2.02 0.53
CA PRO A 126 12.39 2.78 0.30
C PRO A 126 12.19 4.30 0.46
N GLN A 127 11.06 4.85 0.01
CA GLN A 127 10.79 6.29 0.15
C GLN A 127 10.67 6.72 1.61
N VAL A 128 10.02 5.90 2.44
CA VAL A 128 9.84 6.16 3.87
C VAL A 128 11.19 6.01 4.58
N LEU A 129 11.90 4.91 4.37
CA LEU A 129 13.20 4.67 5.01
C LEU A 129 14.18 5.79 4.67
N THR A 130 14.36 6.13 3.39
CA THR A 130 15.28 7.20 2.97
C THR A 130 14.84 8.60 3.39
N SER A 131 13.62 8.77 3.90
CA SER A 131 13.17 10.04 4.49
C SER A 131 13.58 10.20 5.95
N CYS A 132 13.99 9.12 6.63
CA CYS A 132 14.44 9.17 8.02
C CYS A 132 15.69 10.04 8.15
N LYS A 133 15.68 10.99 9.10
CA LYS A 133 16.76 11.97 9.30
C LYS A 133 18.14 11.32 9.47
N ALA A 134 18.21 10.17 10.17
CA ALA A 134 19.46 9.48 10.47
C ALA A 134 20.13 8.89 9.22
N ILE A 135 19.36 8.39 8.26
CA ILE A 135 19.91 7.71 7.07
C ILE A 135 19.81 8.55 5.80
N ARG A 136 18.95 9.58 5.78
CA ARG A 136 18.72 10.46 4.62
C ARG A 136 20.00 10.98 3.96
N PRO A 137 21.07 11.39 4.68
CA PRO A 137 22.30 11.87 4.04
C PRO A 137 22.97 10.86 3.09
N TYR A 138 22.74 9.56 3.29
CA TYR A 138 23.35 8.49 2.48
C TYR A 138 22.57 8.16 1.20
N PHE A 139 21.45 8.85 0.93
CA PHE A 139 20.60 8.54 -0.22
C PHE A 139 20.30 9.78 -1.05
N ILE A 140 20.54 9.68 -2.36
CA ILE A 140 20.02 10.65 -3.32
C ILE A 140 18.59 10.25 -3.69
N ARG A 141 17.66 11.17 -3.41
CA ARG A 141 16.22 11.01 -3.62
C ARG A 141 15.83 11.87 -4.83
N LYS A 142 15.70 11.25 -6.00
CA LYS A 142 15.32 11.95 -7.24
C LYS A 142 14.11 11.30 -7.90
N ARG A 143 13.18 12.11 -8.38
CA ARG A 143 12.05 11.65 -9.18
C ARG A 143 12.38 11.82 -10.65
N VAL A 144 12.57 10.70 -11.34
CA VAL A 144 13.14 10.66 -12.69
C VAL A 144 12.03 10.60 -13.75
N SER A 145 10.83 10.15 -13.38
CA SER A 145 9.64 10.19 -14.23
C SER A 145 8.38 10.52 -13.41
N ARG A 146 7.25 10.80 -14.08
CA ARG A 146 5.96 11.05 -13.39
C ARG A 146 5.56 9.91 -12.45
N SER A 147 6.02 8.68 -12.70
CA SER A 147 5.59 7.48 -11.99
C SER A 147 6.69 6.82 -11.13
N ALA A 148 7.95 7.22 -11.30
CA ALA A 148 9.08 6.56 -10.63
C ALA A 148 9.91 7.56 -9.81
N ALA A 149 9.88 7.38 -8.49
CA ALA A 149 10.84 7.96 -7.58
C ALA A 149 11.95 6.93 -7.34
N PHE A 150 13.19 7.31 -7.64
CA PHE A 150 14.35 6.44 -7.42
C PHE A 150 15.11 6.95 -6.19
N CYS A 151 15.52 6.01 -5.35
CA CYS A 151 16.46 6.25 -4.28
C CYS A 151 17.75 5.53 -4.64
N TYR A 152 18.81 6.27 -4.90
CA TYR A 152 20.14 5.69 -5.05
C TYR A 152 20.86 5.81 -3.72
N ALA A 153 21.38 4.70 -3.21
CA ALA A 153 22.32 4.74 -2.10
C ALA A 153 23.64 5.29 -2.63
N PHE A 154 24.15 6.36 -2.01
CA PHE A 154 25.55 6.69 -2.11
C PHE A 154 26.19 6.13 -0.84
N MET A 155 27.03 5.12 -0.97
CA MET A 155 28.09 4.95 0.01
C MET A 155 29.07 6.11 -0.22
N VAL A 156 28.72 7.30 0.29
CA VAL A 156 29.74 8.31 0.54
C VAL A 156 30.53 7.76 1.71
N VAL A 157 31.62 7.07 1.42
CA VAL A 157 32.66 6.83 2.42
C VAL A 157 33.05 8.23 2.90
N PRO A 158 32.83 8.60 4.17
CA PRO A 158 33.30 9.89 4.65
C PRO A 158 34.81 9.90 4.45
N ASN A 159 35.31 10.88 3.69
CA ASN A 159 36.75 11.12 3.66
C ASN A 159 37.18 11.45 5.10
N PRO A 160 38.21 10.77 5.64
CA PRO A 160 38.67 10.98 7.00
C PRO A 160 39.15 12.41 7.25
#